data_AF-A0A3R8T3T2-F1
#
_entry.id   AF-A0A3R8T3T2-F1
#
_cell.length_a   1.000
_cell.length_b   1.000
_cell.length_c   1.000
_cell.angle_alpha   90.00
_cell.angle_beta   90.00
_cell.angle_gamma   90.00
#
_symmetry.space_group_name_H-M   'P 1'
#
loop_
_entity.id
_entity.type
_entity.pdbx_description
1 polymer ?
#
loop_
_entity_poly.entity_id
_entity_poly.type
_entity_poly.pdbx_seq_one_letter_code
_entity_poly.pdbx_strand_id
1 'polypeptide(L)'
;YIKGRTLIRQLTNDSRAIPYRRPTVERLQEKISEISLLIELTEEDKKYHNIKNELVAKIAELDIKLNQTKEKIATLNKMAEVIINLKSEDLSSRKLARYDFSKLNLTESITAEQVTEEIRLLQGELSQSLSEYEGLTRKLEEFVKMLNITTNKATPKFQENILID
;
A
#
# COMPACT_ATOMS: atom_id res chain seq x y z
N TYR A 1 -49.75 -28.92 12.25
CA TYR A 1 -49.12 -29.56 13.43
C TYR A 1 -48.95 -31.05 13.18
N ILE A 2 -47.74 -31.47 12.79
CA ILE A 2 -47.41 -32.90 12.62
C ILE A 2 -46.91 -33.42 13.97
N LYS A 3 -47.63 -34.38 14.57
CA LYS A 3 -47.27 -34.96 15.87
C LYS A 3 -45.90 -35.65 15.78
N GLY A 4 -45.03 -35.44 16.78
CA GLY A 4 -43.62 -35.82 16.76
C GLY A 4 -43.30 -37.30 16.48
N ARG A 5 -44.28 -38.21 16.62
CA ARG A 5 -44.12 -39.62 16.22
C ARG A 5 -44.00 -39.81 14.69
N THR A 6 -44.57 -38.90 13.89
CA THR A 6 -44.47 -38.92 12.42
C THR A 6 -43.12 -38.38 11.93
N LEU A 7 -42.57 -37.35 12.60
CA LEU A 7 -41.24 -36.81 12.33
C LEU A 7 -40.13 -37.84 12.60
N ILE A 8 -40.22 -38.57 13.71
CA ILE A 8 -39.24 -39.62 14.04
C ILE A 8 -39.30 -40.77 13.03
N ARG A 9 -40.49 -41.11 12.50
CA ARG A 9 -40.64 -42.15 11.46
C ARG A 9 -40.11 -41.70 10.10
N GLN A 10 -40.22 -40.42 9.75
CA GLN A 10 -39.58 -39.85 8.54
C GLN A 10 -38.06 -39.86 8.68
N LEU A 11 -37.51 -39.36 9.79
CA LEU A 11 -36.07 -39.36 10.02
C LEU A 11 -35.46 -40.77 10.09
N THR A 12 -36.18 -41.75 10.66
CA THR A 12 -35.71 -43.15 10.74
C THR A 12 -35.88 -43.92 9.42
N ASN A 13 -36.81 -43.50 8.54
CA ASN A 13 -36.95 -44.08 7.21
C ASN A 13 -35.99 -43.42 6.19
N ASP A 14 -35.73 -42.11 6.31
CA ASP A 14 -34.75 -41.40 5.49
C ASP A 14 -33.30 -41.75 5.89
N SER A 15 -33.06 -42.18 7.13
CA SER A 15 -31.76 -42.70 7.56
C SER A 15 -31.54 -44.18 7.18
N ARG A 16 -32.52 -44.86 6.58
CA ARG A 16 -32.32 -46.21 6.06
C ARG A 16 -31.68 -46.11 4.68
N ALA A 17 -30.35 -46.15 4.75
CA ALA A 17 -29.38 -46.19 3.66
C ALA A 17 -29.18 -44.85 2.93
N ILE A 18 -28.41 -43.95 3.55
CA ILE A 18 -27.28 -43.42 2.78
C ILE A 18 -26.30 -44.60 2.73
N PRO A 19 -26.12 -45.27 1.58
CA PRO A 19 -25.08 -46.26 1.48
C PRO A 19 -23.78 -45.51 1.78
N TYR A 20 -22.96 -45.99 2.70
CA TYR A 20 -21.56 -45.60 2.72
C TYR A 20 -20.94 -46.13 1.42
N ARG A 21 -21.19 -45.42 0.31
CA ARG A 21 -20.47 -45.62 -0.93
C ARG A 21 -19.07 -45.15 -0.61
N ARG A 22 -18.10 -46.07 -0.62
CA ARG A 22 -16.70 -45.70 -0.71
C ARG A 22 -16.61 -44.67 -1.84
N PRO A 23 -16.09 -43.46 -1.59
CA PRO A 23 -15.75 -42.54 -2.65
C PRO A 23 -14.96 -43.34 -3.70
N THR A 24 -15.39 -43.34 -4.95
CA THR A 24 -14.57 -43.88 -6.02
C THR A 24 -13.25 -43.11 -6.04
N VAL A 25 -12.17 -43.75 -6.48
CA VAL A 25 -10.86 -43.10 -6.58
C VAL A 25 -10.96 -41.78 -7.36
N GLU A 26 -11.79 -41.76 -8.41
CA GLU A 26 -12.13 -40.58 -9.21
C GLU A 26 -12.75 -39.44 -8.38
N ARG A 27 -13.78 -39.70 -7.56
CA ARG A 27 -14.39 -38.69 -6.68
C ARG A 27 -13.45 -38.16 -5.60
N LEU A 28 -12.47 -38.97 -5.18
CA LEU A 28 -11.42 -38.52 -4.27
C LEU A 28 -10.41 -37.62 -4.98
N GLN A 29 -10.04 -37.97 -6.20
CA GLN A 29 -9.15 -37.16 -7.03
C GLN A 29 -9.77 -35.78 -7.34
N GLU A 30 -11.06 -35.73 -7.70
CA GLU A 30 -11.79 -34.46 -7.91
C GLU A 30 -11.75 -33.56 -6.67
N LYS A 31 -12.04 -34.11 -5.48
CA LYS A 31 -11.99 -33.37 -4.22
C LYS A 31 -10.57 -32.89 -3.87
N ILE A 32 -9.55 -33.70 -4.17
CA ILE A 32 -8.14 -33.30 -3.96
C ILE A 32 -7.79 -32.15 -4.91
N SER A 33 -8.19 -32.21 -6.18
CA SER A 33 -7.97 -31.14 -7.15
C SER A 33 -8.68 -29.84 -6.75
N GLU A 34 -9.92 -29.93 -6.28
CA GLU A 34 -10.69 -28.78 -5.78
C GLU A 34 -10.02 -28.13 -4.56
N ILE A 35 -9.57 -28.93 -3.59
CA ILE A 35 -8.84 -28.44 -2.41
C ILE A 35 -7.51 -27.80 -2.81
N SER A 36 -6.75 -28.42 -3.72
CA SER A 36 -5.49 -27.85 -4.22
C SER A 36 -5.71 -26.51 -4.92
N LEU A 37 -6.76 -26.39 -5.73
CA LEU A 37 -7.12 -25.14 -6.40
C LEU A 37 -7.51 -24.06 -5.38
N LEU A 38 -8.29 -24.40 -4.35
CA LEU A 38 -8.66 -23.45 -3.28
C LEU A 38 -7.43 -22.98 -2.48
N ILE A 39 -6.48 -23.89 -2.21
CA ILE A 39 -5.21 -23.54 -1.55
C ILE A 39 -4.41 -22.58 -2.43
N GLU A 40 -4.25 -22.89 -3.72
CA GLU A 40 -3.53 -22.06 -4.70
C GLU A 40 -4.14 -20.65 -4.80
N LEU A 41 -5.48 -20.55 -4.95
CA LEU A 41 -6.20 -19.27 -4.97
C LEU A 41 -6.00 -18.47 -3.67
N THR A 42 -6.05 -19.14 -2.51
CA THR A 42 -5.87 -18.49 -1.21
C THR A 42 -4.41 -18.03 -0.99
N GLU A 43 -3.43 -18.79 -1.49
CA GLU A 43 -2.02 -18.41 -1.44
C GLU A 43 -1.70 -17.25 -2.39
N GLU A 44 -2.26 -17.27 -3.60
CA GLU A 44 -2.18 -16.14 -4.54
C GLU A 44 -2.77 -14.88 -3.93
N ASP A 45 -3.97 -14.93 -3.33
CA ASP A 45 -4.59 -13.80 -2.65
C ASP A 45 -3.71 -13.23 -1.52
N LYS A 46 -3.09 -14.10 -0.70
CA LYS A 46 -2.15 -13.68 0.34
C LYS A 46 -0.90 -13.01 -0.26
N LYS A 47 -0.35 -13.57 -1.34
CA LYS A 47 0.81 -13.00 -2.05
C LYS A 47 0.48 -11.63 -2.65
N TYR A 48 -0.70 -11.48 -3.25
CA TYR A 48 -1.18 -10.20 -3.77
C TYR A 48 -1.37 -9.17 -2.66
N HIS A 49 -1.94 -9.57 -1.52
CA HIS A 49 -2.08 -8.70 -0.37
C HIS A 49 -0.73 -8.21 0.17
N ASN A 50 0.26 -9.11 0.24
CA ASN A 50 1.62 -8.76 0.68
C ASN A 50 2.29 -7.76 -0.25
N ILE A 51 2.23 -7.98 -1.58
CA ILE A 51 2.79 -7.06 -2.57
C ILE A 51 2.14 -5.69 -2.48
N LYS A 52 0.81 -5.64 -2.37
CA LYS A 52 0.06 -4.38 -2.20
C LYS A 52 0.51 -3.65 -0.94
N ASN A 53 0.57 -4.34 0.19
CA ASN A 53 0.93 -3.73 1.47
C ASN A 53 2.38 -3.22 1.46
N GLU A 54 3.30 -3.95 0.83
CA GLU A 54 4.69 -3.51 0.67
C GLU A 54 4.77 -2.22 -0.18
N LEU A 55 4.08 -2.16 -1.31
CA LEU A 55 4.05 -0.96 -2.16
C LEU A 55 3.46 0.24 -1.40
N VAL A 56 2.34 0.06 -0.71
CA VAL A 56 1.69 1.11 0.08
C VAL A 56 2.60 1.59 1.21
N ALA A 57 3.27 0.67 1.91
CA ALA A 57 4.20 1.01 2.99
C ALA A 57 5.39 1.85 2.47
N LYS A 58 6.00 1.45 1.35
CA LYS A 58 7.11 2.21 0.74
C LYS A 58 6.69 3.59 0.25
N ILE A 59 5.49 3.71 -0.32
CA ILE A 59 4.93 5.00 -0.74
C ILE A 59 4.73 5.92 0.48
N ALA A 60 4.19 5.40 1.58
CA ALA A 60 3.99 6.16 2.81
C ALA A 60 5.32 6.61 3.44
N GLU A 61 6.34 5.73 3.44
CA GLU A 61 7.69 6.08 3.91
C GLU A 61 8.31 7.21 3.07
N LEU A 62 8.19 7.14 1.74
CA LEU A 62 8.66 8.20 0.85
C LEU A 62 7.90 9.50 1.06
N ASP A 63 6.59 9.46 1.30
CA ASP A 63 5.79 10.67 1.55
C ASP A 63 6.27 11.43 2.81
N ILE A 64 6.52 10.69 3.89
CA ILE A 64 7.11 11.23 5.12
C ILE A 64 8.49 11.86 4.83
N LYS A 65 9.37 11.13 4.14
CA LYS A 65 10.71 11.60 3.79
C LYS A 65 10.65 12.87 2.93
N LEU A 66 9.78 12.91 1.92
CA LEU A 66 9.56 14.07 1.07
C LEU A 66 9.12 15.28 1.89
N ASN A 67 8.19 15.11 2.83
CA ASN A 67 7.74 16.21 3.67
C ASN A 67 8.87 16.73 4.58
N GLN A 68 9.62 15.82 5.22
CA GLN A 68 10.76 16.18 6.06
C GLN A 68 11.86 16.92 5.29
N THR A 69 12.21 16.45 4.09
CA THR A 69 13.21 17.13 3.24
C THR A 69 12.74 18.52 2.82
N LYS A 70 11.45 18.69 2.48
CA LYS A 70 10.87 20.01 2.16
C LYS A 70 10.94 20.97 3.34
N GLU A 71 10.59 20.53 4.54
CA GLU A 71 10.67 21.35 5.76
C GLU A 71 12.12 21.75 6.08
N LYS A 72 13.08 20.84 5.89
CA LYS A 72 14.51 21.13 6.05
C LYS A 72 14.99 22.18 5.05
N ILE A 73 14.63 22.06 3.77
CA ILE A 73 14.94 23.06 2.73
C ILE A 73 14.32 24.43 3.10
N ALA A 74 13.07 24.46 3.55
CA ALA A 74 12.41 25.71 3.94
C ALA A 74 13.14 26.41 5.11
N THR A 75 13.61 25.63 6.08
CA THR A 75 14.40 26.13 7.22
C THR A 75 15.73 26.69 6.75
N LEU A 76 16.46 25.97 5.89
CA LEU A 76 17.73 26.43 5.32
C LEU A 76 17.56 27.68 4.45
N ASN A 77 16.49 27.78 3.66
CA ASN A 77 16.19 28.99 2.88
C ASN A 77 16.04 30.21 3.79
N LYS A 78 15.33 30.05 4.92
CA LYS A 78 15.21 31.12 5.93
C LYS A 78 16.56 31.47 6.56
N MET A 79 17.41 30.48 6.82
CA MET A 79 18.77 30.72 7.32
C MET A 79 19.61 31.51 6.31
N ALA A 80 19.55 31.13 5.02
CA ALA A 80 20.24 31.83 3.95
C ALA A 80 19.78 33.31 3.85
N GLU A 81 18.48 33.54 3.88
CA GLU A 81 17.89 34.88 3.88
C GLU A 81 18.41 35.73 5.06
N VAL A 82 18.40 35.18 6.27
CA VAL A 82 18.93 35.85 7.46
C VAL A 82 20.41 36.20 7.30
N ILE A 83 21.24 35.25 6.83
CA ILE A 83 22.69 35.47 6.64
C ILE A 83 22.96 36.56 5.60
N ILE A 84 22.18 36.60 4.51
CA ILE A 84 22.27 37.65 3.49
C ILE A 84 21.87 39.01 4.08
N ASN A 85 20.75 39.06 4.81
CA ASN A 85 20.23 40.30 5.39
C ASN A 85 21.11 40.88 6.50
N LEU A 86 21.95 40.06 7.16
CA LEU A 86 22.97 40.55 8.09
C LEU A 86 24.01 41.47 7.42
N LYS A 87 24.21 41.32 6.11
CA LYS A 87 25.11 42.15 5.30
C LYS A 87 24.37 43.29 4.56
N SER A 88 23.06 43.45 4.77
CA SER A 88 22.26 44.48 4.11
C SER A 88 22.70 45.89 4.51
N GLU A 89 22.69 46.83 3.55
CA GLU A 89 22.95 48.26 3.78
C GLU A 89 21.85 48.92 4.62
N ASP A 90 20.60 48.43 4.52
CA ASP A 90 19.48 48.92 5.31
C ASP A 90 19.61 48.53 6.79
N LEU A 91 19.62 49.53 7.66
CA LEU A 91 19.76 49.37 9.10
C LEU A 91 18.61 48.54 9.70
N SER A 92 17.39 48.71 9.17
CA SER A 92 16.19 48.04 9.70
C SER A 92 16.25 46.54 9.40
N SER A 93 16.53 46.18 8.15
CA SER A 93 16.74 44.81 7.69
C SER A 93 17.85 44.12 8.46
N ARG A 94 18.97 44.81 8.70
CA ARG A 94 20.09 44.27 9.47
C ARG A 94 19.73 44.00 10.93
N LYS A 95 18.96 44.89 11.57
CA LYS A 95 18.48 44.70 12.95
C LYS A 95 17.52 43.51 13.06
N LEU A 96 16.59 43.39 12.11
CA LEU A 96 15.66 42.27 12.05
C LEU A 96 16.42 40.95 11.85
N ALA A 97 17.38 40.91 10.91
CA ALA A 97 18.21 39.74 10.66
C ALA A 97 19.00 39.30 11.90
N ARG A 98 19.54 40.23 12.70
CA ARG A 98 20.21 39.88 13.97
C ARG A 98 19.28 39.18 14.96
N TYR A 99 18.04 39.66 15.06
CA TYR A 99 17.03 39.04 15.92
C TYR A 99 16.66 37.63 15.43
N ASP A 100 16.41 37.47 14.13
CA ASP A 100 16.09 36.18 13.54
C ASP A 100 17.27 35.20 13.61
N PHE A 101 18.50 35.68 13.44
CA PHE A 101 19.72 34.90 13.61
C PHE A 101 19.83 34.29 15.01
N SER A 102 19.56 35.08 16.05
CA SER A 102 19.51 34.58 17.43
C SER A 102 18.38 33.58 17.65
N LYS A 103 17.20 33.79 17.05
CA LYS A 103 16.06 32.86 17.18
C LYS A 103 16.28 31.51 16.50
N LEU A 104 17.03 31.50 15.41
CA LEU A 104 17.38 30.29 14.67
C LEU A 104 18.55 29.53 15.31
N ASN A 105 19.10 30.02 16.43
CA ASN A 105 20.26 29.44 17.13
C ASN A 105 21.46 29.22 16.19
N LEU A 106 21.70 30.16 15.27
CA LEU A 106 22.79 30.07 14.31
C LEU A 106 24.14 30.37 14.96
N THR A 107 25.19 29.69 14.52
CA THR A 107 26.56 29.95 14.95
C THR A 107 27.22 30.95 14.01
N GLU A 108 28.10 31.82 14.51
CA GLU A 108 28.79 32.83 13.68
C GLU A 108 29.68 32.22 12.59
N SER A 109 30.04 30.95 12.73
CA SER A 109 30.84 30.20 11.75
C SER A 109 30.07 29.79 10.50
N ILE A 110 28.73 29.83 10.51
CA ILE A 110 27.93 29.34 9.37
C ILE A 110 27.91 30.38 8.24
N THR A 111 28.16 29.92 7.02
CA THR A 111 28.20 30.80 5.85
C THR A 111 27.03 30.56 4.90
N ALA A 112 26.70 31.57 4.08
CA ALA A 112 25.65 31.46 3.07
C ALA A 112 26.00 30.39 2.03
N GLU A 113 27.27 30.22 1.69
CA GLU A 113 27.75 29.20 0.75
C GLU A 113 27.48 27.79 1.30
N GLN A 114 27.78 27.54 2.58
CA GLN A 114 27.52 26.25 3.22
C GLN A 114 26.01 25.92 3.21
N VAL A 115 25.18 26.88 3.60
CA VAL A 115 23.71 26.71 3.60
C VAL A 115 23.17 26.47 2.20
N THR A 116 23.68 27.20 1.20
CA THR A 116 23.27 27.05 -0.20
C THR A 116 23.66 25.68 -0.77
N GLU A 117 24.85 25.18 -0.45
CA GLU A 117 25.28 23.85 -0.89
C GLU A 117 24.43 22.74 -0.25
N GLU A 118 24.09 22.87 1.04
CA GLU A 118 23.20 21.91 1.69
C GLU A 118 21.79 21.93 1.08
N ILE A 119 21.25 23.12 0.74
CA ILE A 119 19.99 23.24 -0.01
C ILE A 119 20.10 22.50 -1.34
N ARG A 120 21.18 22.68 -2.09
CA ARG A 120 21.40 22.03 -3.39
C ARG A 120 21.41 20.51 -3.27
N LEU A 121 22.10 19.97 -2.26
CA LEU A 121 22.13 18.53 -1.99
C LEU A 121 20.74 17.99 -1.66
N LEU A 122 20.02 18.65 -0.76
CA LEU A 122 18.67 18.24 -0.36
C LEU A 122 17.66 18.35 -1.50
N GLN A 123 17.80 19.33 -2.40
CA GLN A 123 16.99 19.42 -3.63
C GLN A 123 17.25 18.23 -4.56
N GLY A 124 18.49 17.75 -4.65
CA GLY A 124 18.85 16.52 -5.35
C GLY A 124 18.20 15.29 -4.74
N GLU A 125 18.29 15.13 -3.41
CA GLU A 125 17.66 14.03 -2.68
C GLU A 125 16.13 14.04 -2.80
N LEU A 126 15.52 15.24 -2.76
CA LEU A 126 14.09 15.43 -2.97
C LEU A 126 13.68 14.98 -4.36
N SER A 127 14.44 15.37 -5.38
CA SER A 127 14.19 14.99 -6.79
C SER A 127 14.29 13.48 -6.99
N GLN A 128 15.29 12.84 -6.38
CA GLN A 128 15.42 11.39 -6.41
C GLN A 128 14.24 10.70 -5.73
N SER A 129 13.88 11.15 -4.52
CA SER A 129 12.78 10.56 -3.73
C SER A 129 11.43 10.72 -4.44
N LEU A 130 11.22 11.83 -5.17
CA LEU A 130 10.04 12.03 -6.02
C LEU A 130 9.97 11.03 -7.17
N SER A 131 11.09 10.83 -7.87
CA SER A 131 11.18 9.84 -8.95
C SER A 131 10.86 8.42 -8.46
N GLU A 132 11.39 8.05 -7.28
CA GLU A 132 11.10 6.76 -6.64
C GLU A 132 9.61 6.63 -6.26
N TYR A 133 9.03 7.69 -5.70
CA TYR A 133 7.61 7.75 -5.32
C TYR A 133 6.69 7.56 -6.54
N GLU A 134 6.97 8.28 -7.63
CA GLU A 134 6.22 8.15 -8.89
C GLU A 134 6.35 6.74 -9.47
N GLY A 135 7.55 6.17 -9.41
CA GLY A 135 7.80 4.79 -9.86
C GLY A 135 7.01 3.75 -9.08
N LEU A 136 6.92 3.89 -7.75
CA LEU A 136 6.12 2.99 -6.90
C LEU A 136 4.62 3.18 -7.11
N THR A 137 4.16 4.42 -7.27
CA THR A 137 2.76 4.73 -7.56
C THR A 137 2.32 4.10 -8.88
N ARG A 138 3.14 4.21 -9.93
CA ARG A 138 2.89 3.56 -11.23
C ARG A 138 2.81 2.04 -11.10
N LYS A 139 3.72 1.42 -10.35
CA LYS A 139 3.68 -0.03 -10.08
C LYS A 139 2.41 -0.44 -9.35
N LEU A 140 1.95 0.35 -8.37
CA LEU A 140 0.71 0.10 -7.67
C LEU A 140 -0.51 0.20 -8.61
N GLU A 141 -0.54 1.20 -9.49
CA GLU A 141 -1.60 1.33 -10.51
C GLU A 141 -1.63 0.14 -11.47
N GLU A 142 -0.48 -0.31 -11.97
CA GLU A 142 -0.36 -1.49 -12.83
C GLU A 142 -0.83 -2.75 -12.10
N PHE A 143 -0.43 -2.91 -10.83
CA PHE A 143 -0.87 -4.01 -9.99
C PHE A 143 -2.39 -4.04 -9.82
N VAL A 144 -3.02 -2.89 -9.52
CA VAL A 144 -4.48 -2.76 -9.41
C VAL A 144 -5.17 -3.09 -10.74
N LYS A 145 -4.62 -2.63 -11.89
CA LYS A 145 -5.15 -2.96 -13.22
C LYS A 145 -5.10 -4.47 -13.48
N MET A 146 -4.00 -5.12 -13.16
CA MET A 146 -3.86 -6.58 -13.32
C MET A 146 -4.87 -7.35 -12.51
N LEU A 147 -5.08 -6.98 -11.23
CA LEU A 147 -6.09 -7.60 -10.37
C LEU A 147 -7.51 -7.43 -10.94
N ASN A 148 -7.86 -6.23 -11.42
CA ASN A 148 -9.17 -6.00 -12.02
C ASN A 148 -9.41 -6.84 -13.28
N ILE A 149 -8.36 -7.10 -14.07
CA ILE A 149 -8.46 -7.96 -15.27
C ILE A 149 -8.63 -9.43 -14.89
N THR A 150 -7.89 -9.93 -13.88
CA THR A 150 -7.99 -11.32 -13.44
C THR A 150 -9.33 -11.59 -12.76
N THR A 151 -9.85 -10.68 -11.94
CA THR A 151 -11.17 -10.82 -11.31
C THR A 151 -12.31 -10.77 -12.34
N ASN A 152 -12.21 -9.93 -13.37
CA ASN A 152 -13.22 -9.86 -14.44
C ASN A 152 -13.18 -11.07 -15.40
N LYS A 153 -12.11 -11.86 -15.42
CA LYS A 153 -12.02 -13.11 -16.18
C LYS A 153 -12.50 -14.34 -15.39
N ALA A 154 -12.71 -14.24 -14.08
CA ALA A 154 -13.04 -15.36 -13.20
C ALA A 154 -14.54 -15.69 -13.07
N THR A 155 -15.40 -15.25 -14.01
CA THR A 155 -16.76 -15.80 -14.14
C THR A 155 -17.10 -16.16 -15.59
N PRO A 156 -16.56 -17.27 -16.15
CA PRO A 156 -17.36 -18.06 -17.06
C PRO A 156 -18.46 -18.73 -16.23
N LYS A 157 -19.62 -18.07 -16.20
CA LYS A 157 -20.95 -18.65 -15.98
C LYS A 157 -20.95 -20.18 -15.82
N PHE A 158 -21.15 -20.68 -14.60
CA PHE A 158 -21.95 -21.90 -14.43
C PHE A 158 -23.39 -21.53 -14.77
N GLN A 159 -23.67 -21.33 -16.05
CA GLN A 159 -25.03 -21.35 -16.55
C GLN A 159 -25.46 -22.82 -16.49
N GLU A 160 -26.37 -23.08 -15.56
CA GLU A 160 -27.22 -24.26 -15.54
C GLU A 160 -27.56 -24.71 -16.96
N ASN A 161 -27.01 -25.85 -17.34
CA ASN A 161 -27.63 -26.70 -18.35
C ASN A 161 -27.69 -28.10 -17.73
N ILE A 162 -28.57 -28.25 -16.74
CA ILE A 162 -29.30 -29.50 -16.59
C ILE A 162 -30.67 -29.25 -17.26
N LEU A 163 -30.67 -29.26 -18.59
CA LEU A 163 -31.90 -29.60 -19.32
C LEU A 163 -32.09 -31.11 -19.09
N ILE A 164 -33.06 -31.44 -18.24
CA ILE A 164 -33.68 -32.77 -18.23
C ILE A 164 -34.90 -32.62 -19.14
N ASP A 165 -34.84 -33.23 -20.32
CA ASP A 165 -36.03 -33.81 -20.95
C ASP A 165 -36.23 -35.23 -20.40
#